data_AF-A0A142XW44-F1
#
_entry.id   AF-A0A142XW44-F1
#
_cell.length_a   1.000
_cell.length_b   1.000
_cell.length_c   1.000
_cell.angle_alpha   90.00
_cell.angle_beta   90.00
_cell.angle_gamma   90.00
#
_symmetry.space_group_name_H-M   'P 1'
#
loop_
_entity.id
_entity.type
_entity.pdbx_description
1 polymer ?
#
loop_
_entity_poly.entity_id
_entity_poly.type
_entity_poly.pdbx_seq_one_letter_code
_entity_poly.pdbx_strand_id
1 'polypeptide(L)'
;MASVTQNSESDEDFEFEERRVRRIRKGMPLHRIADVRQQQGVSLRTVSRRTGIDVSVLKQQELPSCDMKLSDLYLWQQALDVPIQNLLQDHDDELSDETQTRASMVKLMKTVVALSEVSSSPRVARLVMMLREQLVGMMPELETIGGWPSYGTRRSADQVGKIAENPIDLYNLGID
;
A
#
# COMPACT_ATOMS: atom_id res chain seq x y z
N MET A 1 -47.55 -28.14 -13.76
CA MET A 1 -47.53 -27.15 -12.67
C MET A 1 -46.15 -27.29 -12.04
N ALA A 2 -45.18 -26.50 -12.51
CA ALA A 2 -44.81 -25.17 -11.95
C ALA A 2 -44.28 -25.32 -10.51
N SER A 3 -43.07 -24.92 -10.11
CA SER A 3 -41.95 -24.25 -10.78
C SER A 3 -40.68 -24.50 -9.98
N VAL A 4 -39.56 -24.47 -10.69
CA VAL A 4 -38.20 -24.17 -10.21
C VAL A 4 -38.21 -22.89 -9.37
N THR A 5 -37.38 -22.83 -8.32
CA THR A 5 -36.41 -21.76 -8.00
C THR A 5 -36.35 -21.48 -6.49
N GLN A 6 -35.33 -22.00 -5.81
CA GLN A 6 -34.70 -21.33 -4.67
C GLN A 6 -33.21 -21.69 -4.67
N ASN A 7 -32.45 -20.93 -5.45
CA ASN A 7 -31.01 -20.82 -5.33
C ASN A 7 -30.73 -19.33 -5.62
N SER A 8 -30.77 -18.51 -4.57
CA SER A 8 -30.59 -17.05 -4.67
C SER A 8 -30.11 -16.48 -3.34
N GLU A 9 -28.99 -16.99 -2.85
CA GLU A 9 -28.34 -16.46 -1.64
C GLU A 9 -26.81 -16.49 -1.79
N SER A 10 -26.32 -16.34 -3.03
CA SER A 10 -24.90 -16.36 -3.38
C SER A 10 -24.46 -15.19 -4.27
N ASP A 11 -25.42 -14.42 -4.80
CA ASP A 11 -25.14 -13.39 -5.80
C ASP A 11 -24.93 -11.99 -5.17
N GLU A 12 -25.35 -11.77 -3.92
CA GLU A 12 -25.22 -10.47 -3.24
C GLU A 12 -23.81 -10.25 -2.65
N ASP A 13 -23.12 -11.31 -2.20
CA ASP A 13 -21.77 -11.21 -1.64
C ASP A 13 -20.72 -10.89 -2.71
N PHE A 14 -20.96 -11.27 -3.97
CA PHE A 14 -20.06 -11.00 -5.10
C PHE A 14 -20.10 -9.53 -5.56
N GLU A 15 -21.19 -8.81 -5.29
CA GLU A 15 -21.36 -7.41 -5.69
C GLU A 15 -20.57 -6.44 -4.79
N PHE A 16 -20.22 -6.86 -3.57
CA PHE A 16 -19.45 -6.05 -2.62
C PHE A 16 -17.95 -6.01 -2.92
N GLU A 17 -17.38 -7.07 -3.51
CA GLU A 17 -15.97 -7.07 -3.91
C GLU A 17 -15.70 -6.31 -5.22
N GLU A 18 -16.65 -6.32 -6.18
CA GLU A 18 -16.53 -5.51 -7.40
C GLU A 18 -16.53 -3.99 -7.14
N ARG A 19 -17.09 -3.55 -6.00
CA ARG A 19 -17.08 -2.13 -5.59
C ARG A 19 -15.74 -1.66 -5.04
N ARG A 20 -14.86 -2.55 -4.53
CA ARG A 20 -13.55 -2.15 -3.97
C ARG A 20 -12.51 -1.79 -5.04
N VAL A 21 -12.64 -2.31 -6.26
CA VAL A 21 -11.72 -1.99 -7.36
C VAL A 21 -12.06 -0.64 -8.02
N ARG A 22 -13.27 -0.09 -7.79
CA ARG A 22 -13.81 1.08 -8.50
C ARG A 22 -13.71 2.42 -7.76
N ARG A 23 -12.57 2.73 -7.15
CA ARG A 23 -12.23 4.13 -6.84
C ARG A 23 -10.76 4.44 -7.10
N ILE A 24 -10.31 4.27 -8.34
CA ILE A 24 -9.34 5.26 -8.86
C ILE A 24 -10.04 6.61 -8.69
N ARG A 25 -9.63 7.39 -7.67
CA ARG A 25 -10.25 8.67 -7.35
C ARG A 25 -10.18 9.51 -8.64
N LYS A 26 -11.34 9.94 -9.15
CA LYS A 26 -11.42 10.69 -10.42
C LYS A 26 -10.49 11.90 -10.34
N GLY A 27 -9.43 11.92 -11.16
CA GLY A 27 -8.41 12.97 -11.17
C GLY A 27 -7.11 12.64 -10.43
N MET A 28 -6.94 11.45 -9.87
CA MET A 28 -5.66 11.01 -9.30
C MET A 28 -4.63 10.74 -10.40
N PRO A 29 -3.37 11.19 -10.26
CA PRO A 29 -2.31 10.83 -11.19
C PRO A 29 -2.01 9.33 -11.08
N LEU A 30 -2.20 8.59 -12.17
CA LEU A 30 -1.88 7.17 -12.32
C LEU A 30 -0.41 6.96 -12.67
N HIS A 31 0.17 7.90 -13.40
CA HIS A 31 1.52 7.80 -13.95
C HIS A 31 2.19 9.17 -14.03
N ARG A 32 3.51 9.16 -14.18
CA ARG A 32 4.40 10.34 -14.21
C ARG A 32 5.25 10.45 -15.48
N ILE A 33 4.77 9.84 -16.56
CA ILE A 33 5.45 9.77 -17.87
C ILE A 33 5.94 11.13 -18.38
N ALA A 34 5.11 12.18 -18.27
CA ALA A 34 5.47 13.52 -18.73
C ALA A 34 6.71 14.06 -18.00
N ASP A 35 6.79 13.85 -16.68
CA ASP A 35 7.92 14.28 -15.86
C ASP A 35 9.18 13.50 -16.23
N VAL A 36 9.07 12.18 -16.34
CA VAL A 36 10.20 11.31 -16.71
C VAL A 36 10.72 11.67 -18.10
N ARG A 37 9.83 11.88 -19.09
CA ARG A 37 10.25 12.30 -20.42
C ARG A 37 11.02 13.62 -20.39
N GLN A 38 10.54 14.60 -19.61
CA GLN A 38 11.20 15.89 -19.46
C GLN A 38 12.58 15.75 -18.80
N GLN A 39 12.70 14.93 -17.75
CA GLN A 39 13.97 14.62 -17.09
C GLN A 39 14.98 13.97 -18.05
N GLN A 40 14.52 13.08 -18.93
CA GLN A 40 15.35 12.45 -19.96
C GLN A 40 15.67 13.38 -21.15
N GLY A 41 15.10 14.60 -21.19
CA GLY A 41 15.30 15.54 -22.29
C GLY A 41 14.73 15.08 -23.65
N VAL A 42 13.81 14.11 -23.65
CA VAL A 42 13.27 13.54 -24.89
C VAL A 42 12.04 14.33 -25.33
N SER A 43 11.98 14.75 -26.60
CA SER A 43 10.79 15.43 -27.13
C SER A 43 9.67 14.43 -27.47
N LEU A 44 8.40 14.86 -27.42
CA LEU A 44 7.27 14.05 -27.90
C LEU A 44 7.42 13.59 -29.35
N ARG A 45 8.07 14.40 -30.20
CA ARG A 45 8.37 14.01 -31.59
C ARG A 45 9.38 12.86 -31.66
N THR A 46 10.34 12.84 -30.73
CA THR A 46 11.32 11.75 -30.62
C THR A 46 10.63 10.47 -30.18
N VAL A 47 9.73 10.55 -29.18
CA VAL A 47 8.92 9.40 -28.75
C VAL A 47 8.06 8.88 -29.90
N SER A 48 7.36 9.77 -30.61
CA SER A 48 6.55 9.42 -31.79
C SER A 48 7.36 8.69 -32.86
N ARG A 49 8.60 9.12 -33.14
CA ARG A 49 9.49 8.43 -34.09
C ARG A 49 9.93 7.05 -33.60
N ARG A 50 10.10 6.85 -32.28
CA ARG A 50 10.52 5.58 -31.68
C ARG A 50 9.38 4.57 -31.61
N THR A 51 8.16 5.02 -31.32
CA THR A 51 6.99 4.15 -31.10
C THR A 51 6.08 4.04 -32.32
N GLY A 52 6.17 4.97 -33.28
CA GLY A 52 5.23 5.09 -34.40
C GLY A 52 3.87 5.68 -34.02
N ILE A 53 3.68 6.08 -32.75
CA ILE A 53 2.43 6.67 -32.26
C ILE A 53 2.37 8.15 -32.65
N ASP A 54 1.20 8.63 -33.07
CA ASP A 54 1.02 10.03 -33.39
C ASP A 54 1.18 10.95 -32.17
N VAL A 55 1.72 12.14 -32.40
CA VAL A 55 2.00 13.12 -31.32
C VAL A 55 0.72 13.55 -30.61
N SER A 56 -0.44 13.57 -31.27
CA SER A 56 -1.72 13.90 -30.62
C SER A 56 -2.12 12.86 -29.57
N VAL A 57 -1.90 11.57 -29.86
CA VAL A 57 -2.17 10.46 -28.93
C VAL A 57 -1.18 10.50 -27.78
N LEU A 58 0.10 10.73 -28.05
CA LEU A 58 1.11 10.84 -26.99
C LEU A 58 0.81 12.00 -26.02
N LYS A 59 0.29 13.12 -26.52
CA LYS A 59 -0.15 14.23 -25.65
C LYS A 59 -1.30 13.86 -24.72
N GLN A 60 -2.22 13.02 -25.17
CA GLN A 60 -3.31 12.53 -24.33
C GLN A 60 -2.78 11.54 -23.28
N GLN A 61 -1.88 10.64 -23.69
CA GLN A 61 -1.21 9.69 -22.81
C GLN A 61 -0.30 10.37 -21.78
N GLU A 62 0.24 11.55 -22.07
CA GLU A 62 1.04 12.29 -21.08
C GLU A 62 0.25 12.82 -19.89
N LEU A 63 -1.08 12.96 -20.01
CA LEU A 63 -1.92 13.44 -18.91
C LEU A 63 -1.84 12.47 -17.74
N PRO A 64 -1.38 12.85 -16.54
CA PRO A 64 -1.11 11.92 -15.43
C PRO A 64 -2.30 11.05 -15.04
N SER A 65 -3.53 11.54 -15.25
CA SER A 65 -4.78 10.83 -14.95
C SER A 65 -5.32 10.01 -16.13
N CYS A 66 -4.57 9.90 -17.24
CA CYS A 66 -4.98 9.13 -18.41
C CYS A 66 -4.88 7.64 -18.08
N ASP A 67 -6.00 6.94 -18.22
CA ASP A 67 -5.99 5.49 -18.21
C ASP A 67 -5.48 5.00 -19.58
N MET A 68 -4.35 4.30 -19.57
CA MET A 68 -3.71 3.77 -20.77
C MET A 68 -3.47 2.27 -20.63
N LYS A 69 -3.44 1.58 -21.77
CA LYS A 69 -3.15 0.15 -21.77
C LYS A 69 -1.72 -0.09 -21.28
N LEU A 70 -1.53 -1.21 -20.59
CA LEU A 70 -0.19 -1.63 -20.16
C LEU A 70 0.77 -1.78 -21.36
N SER A 71 0.26 -2.21 -22.52
CA SER A 71 1.04 -2.23 -23.78
C SER A 71 1.61 -0.87 -24.16
N ASP A 72 0.81 0.19 -23.99
CA ASP A 72 1.22 1.56 -24.32
C ASP A 72 2.27 2.06 -23.31
N LEU A 73 2.11 1.69 -22.04
CA LEU A 73 3.11 1.98 -21.01
C LEU A 73 4.47 1.32 -21.31
N TYR A 74 4.48 0.08 -21.81
CA TYR A 74 5.72 -0.58 -22.27
C TYR A 74 6.33 0.10 -23.50
N LEU A 75 5.53 0.67 -24.40
CA LEU A 75 6.05 1.47 -25.51
C LEU A 75 6.72 2.75 -25.01
N TRP A 76 6.15 3.41 -23.99
CA TRP A 76 6.79 4.54 -23.31
C TRP A 76 8.09 4.14 -22.62
N GLN A 77 8.11 3.00 -21.94
CA GLN A 77 9.31 2.44 -21.31
C GLN A 77 10.43 2.27 -22.34
N GLN A 78 10.16 1.58 -23.45
CA GLN A 78 11.14 1.37 -24.52
C GLN A 78 11.57 2.68 -25.18
N ALA A 79 10.63 3.61 -25.37
CA ALA A 79 10.92 4.90 -26.00
C ALA A 79 11.75 5.84 -25.12
N LEU A 80 11.63 5.72 -23.80
CA LEU A 80 12.37 6.54 -22.83
C LEU A 80 13.61 5.83 -22.26
N ASP A 81 13.73 4.52 -22.49
CA ASP A 81 14.81 3.66 -21.96
C ASP A 81 14.94 3.75 -20.44
N VAL A 82 13.80 3.63 -19.74
CA VAL A 82 13.72 3.69 -18.27
C VAL A 82 13.00 2.47 -17.71
N PRO A 83 13.28 2.02 -16.48
CA PRO A 83 12.46 1.02 -15.81
C PRO A 83 10.97 1.41 -15.76
N ILE A 84 10.06 0.45 -15.99
CA ILE A 84 8.61 0.71 -16.04
C ILE A 84 8.07 1.32 -14.73
N GLN A 85 8.63 0.91 -13.59
CA GLN A 85 8.31 1.47 -12.27
C GLN A 85 8.49 2.99 -12.20
N ASN A 86 9.47 3.55 -12.92
CA ASN A 86 9.74 4.99 -12.92
C ASN A 86 8.62 5.78 -13.62
N LEU A 87 7.87 5.13 -14.51
CA LEU A 87 6.75 5.75 -15.23
C LEU A 87 5.48 5.79 -14.39
N LEU A 88 5.37 4.94 -13.38
CA LEU A 88 4.21 4.86 -12.50
C LEU A 88 4.29 5.96 -11.45
N GLN A 89 3.12 6.47 -11.05
CA GLN A 89 3.06 7.39 -9.93
C GLN A 89 3.15 6.56 -8.65
N ASP A 90 4.21 6.77 -7.87
CA ASP A 90 4.26 6.24 -6.51
C ASP A 90 3.17 6.96 -5.71
N HIS A 91 2.23 6.18 -5.20
CA HIS A 91 1.26 6.63 -4.25
C HIS A 91 1.86 6.34 -2.89
N ASP A 92 2.76 7.23 -2.45
CA ASP A 92 3.33 7.23 -1.10
C ASP A 92 2.28 7.55 -0.03
N ASP A 93 0.99 7.58 -0.38
CA ASP A 93 -0.14 7.60 0.54
C ASP A 93 -0.13 6.31 1.36
N GLU A 94 0.73 6.34 2.40
CA GLU A 94 0.54 5.83 3.74
C GLU A 94 -0.59 4.81 3.80
N LEU A 95 -0.28 3.52 3.64
CA LEU A 95 -1.11 2.39 4.06
C LEU A 95 -2.62 2.76 4.11
N SER A 96 -3.33 2.78 2.96
CA SER A 96 -4.78 3.06 2.80
C SER A 96 -5.51 3.33 4.12
N ASP A 97 -6.15 4.49 4.35
CA ASP A 97 -6.84 4.92 5.59
C ASP A 97 -7.28 3.79 6.56
N GLU A 98 -7.90 2.72 6.03
CA GLU A 98 -8.22 1.46 6.73
C GLU A 98 -7.01 0.80 7.44
N THR A 99 -5.90 0.60 6.75
CA THR A 99 -4.66 0.00 7.27
C THR A 99 -3.98 0.91 8.31
N GLN A 100 -3.94 2.22 8.10
CA GLN A 100 -3.44 3.17 9.09
C GLN A 100 -4.32 3.19 10.35
N THR A 101 -5.65 3.11 10.19
CA THR A 101 -6.61 2.98 11.28
C THR A 101 -6.39 1.68 12.07
N ARG A 102 -6.28 0.55 11.36
CA ARG A 102 -5.99 -0.76 11.99
C ARG A 102 -4.65 -0.75 12.72
N ALA A 103 -3.60 -0.21 12.11
CA ALA A 103 -2.28 -0.10 12.75
C ALA A 103 -2.33 0.75 14.02
N SER A 104 -3.12 1.83 14.03
CA SER A 104 -3.33 2.68 15.20
C SER A 104 -4.09 1.95 16.31
N MET A 105 -5.15 1.21 15.95
CA MET A 105 -5.89 0.36 16.90
C MET A 105 -5.00 -0.72 17.53
N VAL A 106 -4.13 -1.36 16.73
CA VAL A 106 -3.15 -2.34 17.24
C VAL A 106 -2.20 -1.69 18.26
N LYS A 107 -1.68 -0.48 17.97
CA LYS A 107 -0.82 0.24 18.91
C LYS A 107 -1.54 0.56 20.21
N LEU A 108 -2.80 1.00 20.14
CA LEU A 108 -3.64 1.25 21.32
C LEU A 108 -3.91 -0.03 22.12
N MET A 109 -4.17 -1.17 21.47
CA MET A 109 -4.34 -2.43 22.17
C MET A 109 -3.06 -2.83 22.92
N LYS A 110 -1.88 -2.67 22.30
CA LYS A 110 -0.59 -2.94 22.95
C LYS A 110 -0.36 -2.08 24.19
N THR A 111 -0.75 -0.80 24.15
CA THR A 111 -0.65 0.08 25.34
C THR A 111 -1.64 -0.34 26.42
N VAL A 112 -2.87 -0.71 26.07
CA VAL A 112 -3.86 -1.22 27.02
C VAL A 112 -3.38 -2.50 27.70
N VAL A 113 -2.80 -3.44 26.96
CA VAL A 113 -2.22 -4.67 27.54
C VAL A 113 -1.07 -4.33 28.48
N ALA A 114 -0.14 -3.46 28.07
CA ALA A 114 0.95 -3.03 28.96
C ALA A 114 0.44 -2.32 30.23
N LEU A 115 -0.62 -1.50 30.14
CA LEU A 115 -1.24 -0.87 31.30
C LEU A 115 -1.90 -1.89 32.23
N SER A 116 -2.48 -2.96 31.68
CA SER A 116 -3.08 -4.03 32.49
C SER A 116 -2.03 -4.75 33.35
N GLU A 117 -0.81 -4.91 32.84
CA GLU A 117 0.32 -5.54 33.53
C GLU A 117 0.87 -4.67 34.68
N VAL A 118 0.85 -3.33 34.54
CA VAL A 118 1.48 -2.39 35.50
C VAL A 118 0.46 -1.80 36.49
N SER A 119 -0.83 -1.88 36.20
CA SER A 119 -1.87 -1.22 37.01
C SER A 119 -1.92 -1.73 38.46
N SER A 120 -1.53 -0.89 39.42
CA SER A 120 -1.50 -1.26 40.85
C SER A 120 -2.81 -0.96 41.60
N SER A 121 -3.69 -0.13 41.05
CA SER A 121 -4.95 0.26 41.68
C SER A 121 -6.14 -0.53 41.11
N PRO A 122 -7.02 -1.10 41.96
CA PRO A 122 -8.22 -1.81 41.52
C PRO A 122 -9.20 -0.98 40.69
N ARG A 123 -9.16 0.36 40.82
CA ARG A 123 -9.98 1.27 40.02
C ARG A 123 -9.41 1.41 38.60
N VAL A 124 -8.08 1.52 38.49
CA VAL A 124 -7.38 1.62 37.21
C VAL A 124 -7.50 0.32 36.44
N ALA A 125 -7.32 -0.84 37.09
CA ALA A 125 -7.48 -2.14 36.47
C ALA A 125 -8.87 -2.32 35.81
N ARG A 126 -9.94 -1.89 36.50
CA ARG A 126 -11.30 -1.92 35.93
C ARG A 126 -11.46 -1.03 34.70
N LEU A 127 -10.90 0.18 34.73
CA LEU A 127 -10.95 1.08 33.57
C LEU A 127 -10.19 0.52 32.36
N VAL A 128 -9.01 -0.08 32.59
CA VAL A 128 -8.21 -0.72 31.54
C VAL A 128 -8.94 -1.93 30.95
N MET A 129 -9.61 -2.73 31.78
CA MET A 129 -10.43 -3.85 31.32
C MET A 129 -11.60 -3.40 30.44
N MET A 130 -12.34 -2.36 30.86
CA MET A 130 -13.42 -1.79 30.05
C MET A 130 -12.90 -1.23 28.71
N LEU A 131 -11.75 -0.56 28.73
CA LEU A 131 -11.14 -0.03 27.50
C LEU A 131 -10.72 -1.16 26.54
N ARG A 132 -10.21 -2.28 27.07
CA ARG A 132 -9.91 -3.48 26.30
C ARG A 132 -11.16 -4.04 25.63
N GLU A 133 -12.26 -4.19 26.37
CA GLU A 133 -13.54 -4.68 25.84
C GLU A 133 -14.09 -3.77 24.75
N GLN A 134 -14.01 -2.44 24.92
CA GLN A 134 -14.43 -1.47 23.91
C GLN A 134 -13.60 -1.57 22.63
N LEU A 135 -12.28 -1.73 22.74
CA LEU A 135 -11.40 -1.90 21.58
C LEU A 135 -11.71 -3.20 20.83
N VAL A 136 -11.87 -4.32 21.53
CA VAL A 136 -12.24 -5.61 20.93
C VAL A 136 -13.63 -5.55 20.29
N GLY A 137 -14.58 -4.84 20.91
CA GLY A 137 -15.90 -4.60 20.32
C GLY A 137 -15.88 -3.78 19.04
N MET A 138 -14.88 -2.89 18.87
CA MET A 138 -14.67 -2.14 17.63
C MET A 138 -13.89 -2.96 16.58
N MET A 139 -12.95 -3.81 17.01
CA MET A 139 -12.10 -4.59 16.12
C MET A 139 -11.74 -5.94 16.77
N PRO A 140 -12.46 -7.04 16.45
CA PRO A 140 -12.36 -8.30 17.17
C PRO A 140 -10.99 -8.97 17.03
N GLU A 141 -10.26 -8.72 15.93
CA GLU A 141 -8.90 -9.26 15.76
C GLU A 141 -7.90 -8.75 16.83
N LEU A 142 -8.21 -7.67 17.54
CA LEU A 142 -7.39 -7.15 18.63
C LEU A 142 -7.26 -8.09 19.82
N GLU A 143 -8.18 -9.05 20.00
CA GLU A 143 -8.20 -9.95 21.16
C GLU A 143 -6.88 -10.73 21.33
N THR A 144 -6.26 -11.10 20.21
CA THR A 144 -5.04 -11.93 20.14
C THR A 144 -3.75 -11.13 20.34
N ILE A 145 -3.84 -9.80 20.44
CA ILE A 145 -2.66 -8.93 20.45
C ILE A 145 -2.06 -8.86 21.86
N GLY A 146 -0.80 -9.29 21.98
CA GLY A 146 0.00 -9.14 23.18
C GLY A 146 0.51 -7.71 23.39
N GLY A 147 1.04 -7.42 24.58
CA GLY A 147 1.57 -6.10 24.95
C GLY A 147 2.81 -5.67 24.16
N TRP A 148 3.30 -4.47 24.46
CA TRP A 148 4.61 -4.05 23.98
C TRP A 148 5.68 -5.05 24.43
N PRO A 149 6.72 -5.32 23.62
CA PRO A 149 7.85 -6.11 24.08
C PRO A 149 8.51 -5.41 25.28
N SER A 150 8.24 -5.91 26.49
CA SER A 150 8.67 -5.28 27.75
C SER A 150 10.20 -5.34 27.97
N TYR A 151 10.90 -6.12 27.14
CA TYR A 151 12.36 -6.16 27.08
C TYR A 151 12.75 -6.24 25.61
N GLY A 152 13.64 -5.35 25.15
CA GLY A 152 14.30 -5.52 23.86
C GLY A 152 14.92 -6.91 23.85
N THR A 153 14.42 -7.80 22.98
CA THR A 153 14.94 -9.15 22.82
C THR A 153 16.45 -9.06 22.77
N ARG A 154 17.15 -9.62 23.77
CA ARG A 154 18.60 -9.80 23.65
C ARG A 154 18.78 -10.66 22.42
N ARG A 155 19.34 -10.08 21.36
CA ARG A 155 19.83 -10.85 20.22
C ARG A 155 20.65 -11.99 20.82
N SER A 156 20.31 -13.24 20.50
CA SER A 156 21.25 -14.33 20.68
C SER A 156 22.57 -13.88 20.02
N ALA A 157 23.71 -14.10 20.66
CA ALA A 157 25.02 -13.69 20.13
C ALA A 157 25.28 -14.23 18.70
N ASP A 158 24.50 -15.23 18.28
CA ASP A 158 24.56 -15.90 16.99
C ASP A 158 23.59 -15.33 15.92
N GLN A 159 22.71 -14.38 16.27
CA GLN A 159 21.85 -13.70 15.29
C GLN A 159 22.53 -12.48 14.69
N VAL A 160 23.18 -12.68 13.56
CA VAL A 160 23.64 -11.58 12.70
C VAL A 160 22.41 -10.81 12.18
N GLY A 161 22.41 -9.48 12.30
CA GLY A 161 21.27 -8.67 11.85
C GLY A 161 21.11 -8.72 10.33
N LYS A 162 19.92 -8.39 9.81
CA LYS A 162 19.62 -8.37 8.36
C LYS A 162 20.62 -7.60 7.49
N ILE A 163 21.34 -6.63 8.07
CA ILE A 163 22.41 -5.86 7.39
C ILE A 163 23.65 -6.72 7.11
N ALA A 164 23.92 -7.73 7.94
CA ALA A 164 24.97 -8.70 7.70
C ALA A 164 24.51 -9.83 6.77
N GLU A 165 23.22 -10.16 6.78
CA GLU A 165 22.63 -11.14 5.83
C GLU A 165 22.53 -10.56 4.40
N ASN A 166 22.30 -9.26 4.27
CA ASN A 166 22.32 -8.52 3.00
C ASN A 166 23.27 -7.32 3.12
N PRO A 167 24.58 -7.54 2.97
CA PRO A 167 25.53 -6.44 2.96
C PRO A 167 25.22 -5.50 1.79
N ILE A 168 25.11 -4.21 2.08
CA ILE A 168 24.98 -3.17 1.06
C ILE A 168 26.33 -3.07 0.38
N ASP A 169 26.37 -3.38 -0.92
CA ASP A 169 27.57 -3.25 -1.74
C ASP A 169 27.88 -1.77 -2.00
N LEU A 170 28.75 -1.20 -1.16
CA LEU A 170 29.11 0.20 -1.20
C LEU A 170 29.88 0.59 -2.48
N TYR A 171 30.49 -0.37 -3.17
CA TYR A 171 31.20 -0.12 -4.42
C TYR A 171 30.27 0.28 -5.57
N ASN A 172 29.02 -0.16 -5.53
CA ASN A 172 28.01 0.17 -6.55
C ASN A 172 27.25 1.48 -6.29
N LEU A 173 27.49 2.14 -5.16
CA LEU A 173 26.79 3.39 -4.77
C LEU A 173 27.61 4.67 -5.01
N GLY A 174 28.86 4.57 -5.46
CA GLY A 174 29.66 5.74 -5.87
C GLY A 174 29.92 6.76 -4.76
N ILE A 175 30.02 6.31 -3.50
CA ILE A 175 30.37 7.14 -2.35
C ILE A 175 31.80 6.75 -1.93
N ASP A 176 32.77 7.57 -2.31
CA ASP A 176 34.10 7.64 -1.69
C ASP A 176 34.09 8.56 -0.46
#